data_AF-A0AAV2JLL4-F1
#
_entry.id   AF-A0AAV2JLL4-F1
#
_cell.length_a   1.000
_cell.length_b   1.000
_cell.length_c   1.000
_cell.angle_alpha   90.00
_cell.angle_beta   90.00
_cell.angle_gamma   90.00
#
_symmetry.space_group_name_H-M   'P 1'
#
loop_
_entity.id
_entity.type
_entity.pdbx_description
1 polymer ?
#
loop_
_entity_poly.entity_id
_entity_poly.type
_entity_poly.pdbx_seq_one_letter_code
_entity_poly.pdbx_strand_id
1 'polypeptide(L)'
;MYPQLDEKMRSKELIKEAIKDNDFMSNLEASQIQEIVDCMYPVEYAKHSLIIKEGDVGSLVYVLAEGVDLCVGHDGGGFEGFI
;
A
#
# COMPACT_ATOMS: atom_id res chain seq x y z
N MET A 1 -13.24 -12.48 -24.39
CA MET A 1 -12.98 -11.20 -23.70
C MET A 1 -12.45 -11.57 -22.31
N TYR A 2 -11.30 -11.06 -21.86
CA TYR A 2 -10.64 -11.48 -20.63
C TYR A 2 -10.74 -10.37 -19.54
N PRO A 3 -11.92 -10.20 -18.90
CA PRO A 3 -12.18 -9.10 -17.95
C PRO A 3 -11.22 -9.08 -16.75
N GLN A 4 -10.64 -10.23 -16.39
CA GLN A 4 -9.64 -10.33 -15.33
C GLN A 4 -8.30 -9.63 -15.65
N LEU A 5 -8.01 -9.35 -16.92
CA LEU A 5 -6.81 -8.59 -17.29
C LEU A 5 -7.00 -7.09 -17.07
N ASP A 6 -8.21 -6.58 -17.31
CA ASP A 6 -8.55 -5.16 -17.19
C ASP A 6 -8.48 -4.68 -15.73
N GLU A 7 -8.98 -5.48 -14.78
CA GLU A 7 -8.90 -5.16 -13.35
C GLU A 7 -7.45 -5.14 -12.84
N LYS A 8 -6.65 -6.14 -13.24
CA LYS A 8 -5.23 -6.24 -12.85
C LYS A 8 -4.39 -5.08 -13.37
N MET A 9 -4.65 -4.63 -14.60
CA MET A 9 -4.00 -3.44 -15.17
C MET A 9 -4.36 -2.19 -14.37
N ARG A 10 -5.65 -2.01 -14.08
CA ARG A 10 -6.16 -0.86 -13.34
C ARG A 10 -5.59 -0.78 -11.92
N SER A 11 -5.54 -1.89 -11.18
CA SER A 11 -4.97 -1.90 -9.83
C SER A 11 -3.47 -1.57 -9.84
N LYS A 12 -2.72 -2.07 -10.83
CA LYS A 12 -1.29 -1.73 -10.98
C LYS A 12 -1.07 -0.24 -11.26
N GLU A 13 -1.95 0.39 -12.05
CA GLU A 13 -1.89 1.84 -12.31
C GLU A 13 -2.18 2.64 -11.04
N LEU A 14 -3.24 2.30 -10.30
CA LEU A 14 -3.59 2.97 -9.04
C LEU A 14 -2.47 2.89 -8.00
N ILE A 15 -1.88 1.71 -7.81
CA ILE A 15 -0.76 1.50 -6.88
C ILE A 15 0.45 2.35 -7.32
N LYS A 16 0.75 2.38 -8.62
CA LYS A 16 1.85 3.17 -9.16
C LYS A 16 1.64 4.67 -8.94
N GLU A 17 0.42 5.16 -9.08
CA GLU A 17 0.07 6.56 -8.80
C GLU A 17 0.22 6.86 -7.31
N ALA A 18 -0.28 6.00 -6.43
CA ALA A 18 -0.19 6.18 -4.99
C ALA A 18 1.27 6.22 -4.50
N ILE A 19 2.13 5.33 -5.02
CA ILE A 19 3.58 5.34 -4.71
C ILE A 19 4.25 6.64 -5.19
N LYS A 20 3.85 7.18 -6.33
CA LYS A 20 4.41 8.45 -6.85
C LYS A 20 3.93 9.68 -6.11
N ASP A 21 2.68 9.66 -5.68
CA ASP A 21 2.04 10.73 -4.90
C ASP A 21 2.64 10.80 -3.48
N ASN A 22 3.11 9.67 -2.96
CA ASN A 22 3.77 9.63 -1.67
C ASN A 22 5.14 10.32 -1.67
N ASP A 23 5.30 11.33 -0.83
CA ASP A 23 6.50 12.16 -0.71
C ASP A 23 7.76 11.33 -0.34
N PHE A 24 7.62 10.25 0.44
CA PHE A 24 8.73 9.37 0.80
C PHE A 24 9.20 8.47 -0.35
N MET A 25 8.31 8.18 -1.30
CA MET A 25 8.55 7.27 -2.42
C MET A 25 8.71 8.00 -3.77
N SER A 26 8.50 9.32 -3.80
CA SER A 26 8.58 10.14 -5.01
C SER A 26 9.97 10.17 -5.65
N ASN A 27 11.03 9.88 -4.88
CA ASN A 27 12.42 9.85 -5.36
C ASN A 27 12.84 8.52 -6.00
N LEU A 28 11.92 7.55 -6.14
CA LEU A 28 12.18 6.25 -6.77
C LEU A 28 12.15 6.34 -8.31
N GLU A 29 13.03 5.61 -8.97
CA GLU A 29 13.01 5.51 -10.43
C GLU A 29 11.82 4.68 -10.92
N ALA A 30 11.39 4.91 -12.16
CA ALA A 30 10.25 4.19 -12.75
C ALA A 30 10.42 2.66 -12.71
N SER A 31 11.66 2.16 -12.82
CA SER A 31 11.97 0.74 -12.68
C SER A 31 11.73 0.22 -11.27
N GLN A 32 12.15 0.95 -10.24
CA GLN A 32 11.94 0.56 -8.85
C GLN A 32 10.46 0.55 -8.47
N ILE A 33 9.72 1.56 -8.93
CA ILE A 33 8.26 1.61 -8.74
C ILE A 33 7.62 0.40 -9.43
N GLN A 34 8.08 0.04 -10.64
CA GLN A 34 7.56 -1.11 -11.35
C GLN A 34 7.84 -2.43 -10.62
N GLU A 35 9.02 -2.58 -10.02
CA GLU A 35 9.36 -3.74 -9.18
C GLU A 35 8.49 -3.82 -7.94
N ILE A 36 8.24 -2.70 -7.25
CA ILE A 36 7.34 -2.66 -6.09
C ILE A 36 5.93 -3.10 -6.50
N VAL A 37 5.37 -2.50 -7.55
CA VAL A 37 4.03 -2.83 -8.07
C VAL A 37 3.94 -4.29 -8.51
N ASP A 38 5.02 -4.88 -9.04
CA ASP A 38 5.02 -6.27 -9.46
C ASP A 38 5.17 -7.26 -8.29
N CYS A 39 5.87 -6.86 -7.23
CA CYS A 39 5.98 -7.63 -5.99
C CYS A 39 4.75 -7.51 -5.08
N MET A 40 3.89 -6.52 -5.27
CA MET A 40 2.66 -6.37 -4.49
C MET A 40 1.62 -7.45 -4.83
N TYR A 41 0.97 -7.95 -3.80
CA TYR A 41 -0.10 -8.94 -3.90
C TYR A 41 -1.30 -8.50 -3.06
N PRO A 42 -2.53 -8.84 -3.48
CA PRO A 42 -3.71 -8.53 -2.70
C PRO A 42 -3.66 -9.26 -1.36
N VAL A 43 -4.02 -8.55 -0.30
CA VAL A 43 -4.13 -9.11 1.04
C VAL A 43 -5.41 -8.58 1.67
N GLU A 44 -6.18 -9.48 2.27
CA GLU A 44 -7.44 -9.16 2.91
C GLU A 44 -7.28 -9.22 4.43
N TYR A 45 -7.72 -8.18 5.11
CA TYR A 45 -7.73 -8.11 6.56
C TYR A 45 -9.17 -8.02 7.08
N ALA A 46 -9.44 -8.70 8.20
CA ALA A 46 -10.73 -8.59 8.86
C ALA A 46 -10.90 -7.20 9.48
N LYS A 47 -12.15 -6.75 9.65
CA LYS A 47 -12.45 -5.49 10.33
C LYS A 47 -11.84 -5.46 11.74
N HIS A 48 -11.24 -4.33 12.11
CA HIS A 48 -10.47 -4.11 13.34
C HIS A 48 -9.17 -4.95 13.47
N SER A 49 -8.62 -5.45 12.37
CA SER A 49 -7.29 -6.06 12.40
C SER A 49 -6.22 -4.99 12.64
N LEU A 50 -5.27 -5.29 13.52
CA LEU A 50 -4.05 -4.50 13.69
C LEU A 50 -3.07 -4.87 12.58
N ILE A 51 -2.91 -4.01 11.59
CA ILE A 51 -1.99 -4.25 10.45
C ILE A 51 -0.59 -3.74 10.78
N ILE A 52 -0.51 -2.57 11.41
CA ILE A 52 0.76 -1.93 11.77
C ILE A 52 0.77 -1.71 13.29
N LYS A 53 1.81 -2.21 13.93
CA LYS A 53 2.07 -2.00 15.35
C LYS A 53 3.29 -1.09 15.49
N GLU A 54 3.11 0.04 16.17
CA GLU A 54 4.19 0.97 16.47
C GLU A 54 5.29 0.26 17.29
N GLY A 55 6.56 0.54 16.96
CA GLY A 55 7.73 -0.08 17.60
C GLY A 55 8.16 -1.44 17.03
N ASP A 56 7.36 -2.06 16.15
CA ASP A 56 7.77 -3.23 15.38
C ASP A 56 8.58 -2.84 14.13
N VAL A 57 9.49 -3.72 13.68
CA VAL A 57 10.28 -3.49 12.47
C VAL A 57 9.38 -3.60 11.24
N GLY A 58 9.10 -2.45 10.61
CA GLY A 58 8.35 -2.38 9.36
C GLY A 58 9.18 -2.87 8.17
N SER A 59 8.72 -3.95 7.51
CA SER A 59 9.34 -4.48 6.28
C SER A 59 8.40 -4.48 5.07
N LEU A 60 7.13 -4.07 5.27
CA LEU A 60 6.07 -4.16 4.27
C LEU A 60 5.45 -2.78 4.04
N VAL A 61 5.10 -2.52 2.78
CA VAL A 61 4.35 -1.34 2.35
C VAL A 61 2.95 -1.78 1.98
N TYR A 62 1.95 -1.03 2.45
CA TYR A 62 0.55 -1.27 2.17
C TYR A 62 -0.01 -0.12 1.35
N VAL A 63 -0.84 -0.45 0.35
CA VAL A 63 -1.64 0.51 -0.41
C VAL A 63 -3.09 0.13 -0.26
N LEU A 64 -3.92 1.08 0.18
CA LEU A 64 -5.32 0.81 0.44
C LEU A 64 -6.13 0.88 -0.86
N ALA A 65 -6.52 -0.29 -1.39
CA ALA A 65 -7.35 -0.35 -2.60
C ALA A 65 -8.85 -0.12 -2.33
N GLU A 66 -9.38 -0.65 -1.22
CA GLU A 66 -10.78 -0.52 -0.84
C GLU A 66 -10.96 -0.64 0.69
N GLY A 67 -11.76 0.25 1.30
CA GLY A 67 -12.02 0.28 2.75
C GLY A 67 -11.49 1.53 3.46
N VAL A 68 -12.02 1.85 4.64
CA VAL A 68 -11.65 3.06 5.42
C VAL A 68 -11.29 2.77 6.89
N ASP A 69 -11.42 1.52 7.35
CA ASP A 69 -11.39 1.17 8.77
C ASP A 69 -10.19 0.25 9.08
N LEU A 70 -8.99 0.84 9.08
CA LEU A 70 -7.77 0.18 9.55
C LEU A 70 -7.39 0.70 10.94
N CYS A 71 -7.14 -0.20 11.88
CA CYS A 71 -6.69 0.16 13.22
C CYS A 71 -5.15 0.25 13.25
N VAL A 72 -4.62 1.42 13.59
CA VAL A 72 -3.22 1.60 13.99
C VAL A 72 -3.13 1.50 15.49
N GLY A 73 -2.23 0.66 15.99
CA GLY A 73 -1.91 0.63 17.41
C GLY A 73 -0.91 1.75 17.72
N HIS A 74 -1.36 2.78 18.44
CA HIS A 74 -0.54 3.91 18.87
C HIS A 74 -0.06 3.67 20.32
N ASP A 75 1.25 3.72 20.55
CA ASP A 75 1.86 3.89 21.88
C ASP A 75 2.72 5.16 21.87
N GLY A 76 2.10 6.30 21.56
CA GLY A 76 2.67 7.61 21.87
C GLY A 76 3.74 8.14 20.92
N GLY A 77 3.41 8.38 19.65
CA GLY A 77 4.20 9.24 18.76
C GLY A 77 3.54 9.37 17.40
N GLY A 78 3.12 10.58 17.01
CA GLY A 78 2.37 10.81 15.78
C GLY A 78 3.08 10.25 14.56
N PHE A 79 2.35 9.48 13.73
CA PHE A 79 2.87 8.97 12.47
C PHE A 79 2.11 9.56 11.28
N GLU A 80 2.88 10.00 10.29
CA GLU A 80 2.40 10.53 9.02
C GLU A 80 2.40 9.42 7.96
N GLY A 81 1.25 9.22 7.32
CA GLY A 81 1.16 8.61 5.99
C GLY A 81 0.87 7.11 5.94
N PHE A 82 -0.36 6.79 5.58
CA PHE A 82 -0.63 5.61 4.75
C PHE A 82 -0.61 6.03 3.29
N ILE A 83 -0.21 5.12 2.39
CA ILE A 83 -0.32 5.30 0.94
C ILE A 83 -1.66 4.73 0.47
#